data_AF-A0A6S6M1M3-F1
#
_entry.id   AF-A0A6S6M1M3-F1
#
_cell.length_a   1.000
_cell.length_b   1.000
_cell.length_c   1.000
_cell.angle_alpha   90.00
_cell.angle_beta   90.00
_cell.angle_gamma   90.00
#
_symmetry.space_group_name_H-M   'P 1'
#
loop_
_entity.id
_entity.type
_entity.pdbx_description
1 polymer ?
#
loop_
_entity_poly.entity_id
_entity_poly.type
_entity_poly.pdbx_seq_one_letter_code
_entity_poly.pdbx_strand_id
1 'polypeptide(L)'
;MTTKEVKQIKIAAYLTTIGVAANALNRMPLQGVIIALAYAAFIFVPLATVLNKCKKQIDALPKSIIYLVFGLSVVLWRVLRAHPIAEATCAFVASFTVYATAFIYDERLAEKPAKQEMP
;
A
#
# COMPACT_ATOMS: atom_id res chain seq x y z
N MET A 1 -3.56 -10.79 14.98
CA MET A 1 -2.78 -9.54 15.04
C MET A 1 -3.15 -8.81 16.31
N THR A 2 -2.18 -8.41 17.11
CA THR A 2 -2.40 -7.67 18.37
C THR A 2 -2.52 -6.18 18.09
N THR A 3 -3.17 -5.42 19.00
CA THR A 3 -3.32 -3.95 18.89
C THR A 3 -1.97 -3.22 18.77
N LYS A 4 -0.88 -3.81 19.29
CA LYS A 4 0.49 -3.28 19.15
C LYS A 4 1.04 -3.43 17.73
N GLU A 5 0.81 -4.56 17.08
CA GLU A 5 1.24 -4.82 15.69
C GLU A 5 0.54 -3.89 14.70
N VAL A 6 -0.75 -3.62 14.90
CA VAL A 6 -1.51 -2.68 14.05
C VAL A 6 -0.96 -1.25 14.16
N LYS A 7 -0.65 -0.79 15.38
CA LYS A 7 -0.02 0.52 15.59
C LYS A 7 1.34 0.61 14.89
N GLN A 8 2.16 -0.45 14.98
CA GLN A 8 3.45 -0.51 14.29
C GLN A 8 3.30 -0.48 12.77
N ILE A 9 2.30 -1.16 12.20
CA ILE A 9 2.02 -1.15 10.77
C ILE A 9 1.55 0.22 10.29
N LYS A 10 0.67 0.89 11.05
CA LYS A 10 0.25 2.27 10.74
C LYS A 10 1.45 3.22 10.76
N ILE A 11 2.30 3.15 11.78
CA ILE A 11 3.52 3.95 11.87
C ILE A 11 4.46 3.65 10.70
N ALA A 12 4.67 2.37 10.36
CA ALA A 12 5.48 1.97 9.22
C ALA A 12 4.91 2.49 7.89
N ALA A 13 3.58 2.47 7.72
CA ALA A 13 2.91 3.03 6.54
C ALA A 13 3.14 4.54 6.41
N TYR A 14 3.00 5.29 7.51
CA TYR A 14 3.28 6.74 7.53
C TYR A 14 4.75 7.04 7.22
N LEU A 15 5.68 6.34 7.87
CA LEU A 15 7.11 6.51 7.63
C LEU A 15 7.49 6.16 6.18
N THR A 16 6.88 5.13 5.61
CA THR A 16 7.10 4.75 4.20
C THR A 16 6.60 5.85 3.27
N THR A 17 5.42 6.41 3.52
CA THR A 17 4.85 7.50 2.70
C THR A 17 5.72 8.76 2.76
N ILE A 18 6.21 9.12 3.95
CA ILE A 18 7.12 10.26 4.14
C ILE A 18 8.45 10.00 3.43
N GLY A 19 9.02 8.80 3.57
CA GLY A 19 10.27 8.42 2.92
C GLY A 19 10.18 8.45 1.39
N VAL A 20 9.06 7.99 0.83
CA VAL A 20 8.78 8.07 -0.61
C VAL A 20 8.68 9.52 -1.07
N ALA A 21 7.92 10.35 -0.36
CA ALA A 21 7.79 11.77 -0.69
C ALA A 21 9.13 12.51 -0.60
N ALA A 22 9.92 12.27 0.45
CA ALA A 22 11.24 12.85 0.61
C ALA A 22 12.22 12.43 -0.49
N ASN A 23 12.24 11.15 -0.86
CA ASN A 23 13.07 10.65 -1.96
C ASN A 23 12.63 11.21 -3.32
N ALA A 24 11.32 11.36 -3.55
CA ALA A 24 10.79 11.97 -4.77
C ALA A 24 11.16 13.45 -4.87
N LEU A 25 11.03 14.22 -3.78
CA LEU A 25 11.42 15.63 -3.70
C LEU A 25 12.94 15.83 -3.86
N ASN A 26 13.76 14.86 -3.44
CA ASN A 26 15.21 14.93 -3.62
C ASN A 26 15.63 14.73 -5.09
N ARG A 27 14.82 14.03 -5.90
CA ARG A 27 15.17 13.69 -7.29
C ARG A 27 14.40 14.48 -8.34
N MET A 28 13.33 15.18 -7.95
CA MET A 28 12.44 15.86 -8.88
C MET A 28 11.97 17.20 -8.33
N PRO A 29 11.66 18.18 -9.21
CA PRO A 29 11.01 19.40 -8.79
C PRO A 29 9.62 19.12 -8.20
N LEU A 30 9.16 20.01 -7.32
CA LEU A 30 7.86 19.89 -6.63
C LEU A 30 6.70 19.60 -7.61
N GLN A 31 6.72 20.22 -8.79
CA GLN A 31 5.71 19.99 -9.83
C GLN A 31 5.69 18.52 -10.31
N GLY A 32 6.85 17.88 -10.46
CA GLY A 32 6.95 16.47 -10.84
C GLY A 32 6.41 15.52 -9.76
N VAL A 33 6.60 15.88 -8.49
CA VAL A 33 6.04 15.14 -7.35
C VAL A 33 4.51 15.23 -7.32
N ILE A 34 3.94 16.41 -7.58
CA ILE A 34 2.48 16.61 -7.66
C ILE A 34 1.90 15.77 -8.81
N ILE A 35 2.54 15.78 -9.98
CA ILE A 35 2.12 14.96 -11.12
C ILE A 35 2.17 13.47 -10.77
N ALA A 36 3.27 13.01 -10.15
CA ALA A 36 3.43 11.61 -9.76
C ALA A 36 2.35 11.17 -8.75
N LEU A 37 2.00 12.05 -7.81
CA LEU A 37 0.96 11.83 -6.80
C LEU A 37 -0.45 11.83 -7.42
N ALA A 38 -0.72 12.72 -8.38
CA ALA A 38 -1.98 12.73 -9.11
C ALA A 38 -2.20 11.43 -9.90
N TYR A 39 -1.17 10.95 -10.61
CA TYR A 39 -1.23 9.65 -11.27
C TYR A 39 -1.40 8.50 -10.28
N ALA A 40 -0.70 8.56 -9.14
CA ALA A 40 -0.83 7.54 -8.12
C ALA A 40 -2.25 7.46 -7.55
N ALA A 41 -2.88 8.61 -7.28
CA ALA A 41 -4.28 8.67 -6.84
C ALA A 41 -5.23 8.10 -7.91
N PHE A 42 -5.04 8.47 -9.18
CA PHE A 42 -5.85 8.00 -10.29
C PHE A 42 -5.78 6.48 -10.48
N ILE A 43 -4.60 5.87 -10.28
CA ILE A 43 -4.41 4.41 -10.34
C ILE A 43 -4.94 3.73 -9.08
N PHE A 44 -4.72 4.34 -7.91
CA PHE A 44 -5.03 3.73 -6.62
C PHE A 44 -6.55 3.60 -6.37
N VAL A 45 -7.36 4.60 -6.73
CA VAL A 45 -8.82 4.57 -6.50
C VAL A 45 -9.52 3.36 -7.14
N PRO A 46 -9.34 3.07 -8.44
CA PRO A 46 -9.92 1.87 -9.06
C PRO A 46 -9.28 0.60 -8.49
N LEU A 47 -7.98 0.60 -8.20
CA LEU A 47 -7.30 -0.55 -7.60
C LEU A 47 -7.88 -0.91 -6.23
N ALA A 48 -8.09 0.09 -5.36
CA ALA A 48 -8.70 -0.10 -4.04
C ALA A 48 -10.14 -0.63 -4.15
N THR A 49 -10.89 -0.15 -5.15
CA THR A 49 -12.25 -0.63 -5.44
C THR A 49 -12.25 -2.10 -5.84
N VAL A 50 -11.31 -2.51 -6.71
CA VAL A 50 -11.15 -3.91 -7.13
C VAL A 50 -10.66 -4.78 -5.97
N LEU A 51 -9.67 -4.33 -5.21
CA LEU A 51 -9.16 -5.04 -4.03
C LEU A 51 -10.26 -5.30 -3.00
N ASN A 52 -11.16 -4.34 -2.77
CA ASN A 52 -12.26 -4.52 -1.83
C ASN A 52 -13.29 -5.55 -2.34
N LYS A 53 -13.61 -5.53 -3.65
CA LYS A 53 -14.49 -6.54 -4.28
C LYS A 53 -13.88 -7.94 -4.29
N CYS A 54 -12.58 -8.05 -4.52
CA CYS A 54 -11.86 -9.32 -4.65
C CYS A 54 -11.22 -9.81 -3.34
N LYS A 55 -11.46 -9.13 -2.21
CA LYS A 55 -10.83 -9.40 -0.90
C LYS A 55 -10.82 -10.88 -0.51
N LYS A 56 -11.95 -11.59 -0.71
CA LYS A 56 -12.07 -13.03 -0.37
C LYS A 56 -11.24 -13.94 -1.26
N GLN A 57 -11.01 -13.58 -2.52
CA GLN A 57 -10.23 -14.37 -3.47
C GLN A 57 -8.72 -14.13 -3.28
N ILE A 58 -8.34 -12.92 -2.87
CA ILE A 58 -6.95 -12.56 -2.60
C ILE A 58 -6.42 -13.29 -1.36
N ASP A 59 -7.23 -13.40 -0.30
CA ASP A 59 -6.88 -14.17 0.90
C ASP A 59 -6.65 -15.68 0.60
N ALA A 60 -7.12 -16.18 -0.54
CA ALA A 60 -6.95 -17.58 -0.98
C ALA A 60 -5.72 -17.81 -1.89
N LEU A 61 -4.96 -16.76 -2.25
CA LEU A 61 -3.80 -16.89 -3.12
C LEU A 61 -2.64 -17.63 -2.42
N PRO A 62 -1.99 -18.60 -3.08
CA PRO A 62 -0.82 -19.27 -2.54
C PRO A 62 0.37 -18.31 -2.39
N LYS A 63 1.11 -18.47 -1.29
CA LYS A 63 2.26 -17.61 -0.93
C LYS A 63 3.33 -17.52 -2.03
N SER A 64 3.46 -18.55 -2.87
CA SER A 64 4.36 -18.56 -4.03
C SER A 64 4.08 -17.45 -5.04
N ILE A 65 2.81 -17.10 -5.26
CA ILE A 65 2.43 -16.00 -6.15
C ILE A 65 2.84 -14.66 -5.54
N ILE A 66 2.75 -14.52 -4.22
CA ILE A 66 3.19 -13.31 -3.50
C ILE A 66 4.71 -13.10 -3.70
N TYR A 67 5.51 -14.15 -3.56
CA TYR A 67 6.96 -14.07 -3.80
C TYR A 67 7.31 -13.77 -5.26
N LEU A 68 6.56 -14.33 -6.21
CA LEU A 68 6.75 -14.07 -7.64
C LEU A 68 6.43 -12.61 -7.99
N VAL A 69 5.33 -12.08 -7.45
CA VAL A 69 4.95 -10.66 -7.59
C VAL A 69 5.98 -9.74 -6.94
N PHE A 70 6.52 -10.11 -5.78
CA PHE A 70 7.59 -9.35 -5.13
C PHE A 70 8.86 -9.31 -5.99
N GLY A 71 9.30 -10.45 -6.52
CA GLY A 71 10.45 -10.53 -7.42
C GLY A 71 10.28 -9.69 -8.68
N LEU A 72 9.12 -9.78 -9.33
CA LEU A 72 8.75 -8.94 -10.48
C LEU A 72 8.78 -7.45 -10.13
N SER A 73 8.27 -7.07 -8.96
CA SER A 73 8.24 -5.67 -8.51
C SER A 73 9.66 -5.08 -8.35
N VAL A 74 10.61 -5.86 -7.85
CA VAL A 74 12.02 -5.43 -7.71
C VAL A 74 12.69 -5.23 -9.07
N VAL A 75 12.41 -6.10 -10.05
CA VAL A 75 12.92 -5.96 -11.42
C VAL A 75 12.30 -4.74 -12.10
N LEU A 76 10.98 -4.56 -11.99
CA LEU A 76 10.29 -3.38 -12.50
C LEU A 76 10.82 -2.08 -11.88
N TRP A 77 11.10 -2.06 -10.57
CA TRP A 77 11.71 -0.91 -9.92
C TRP A 77 13.05 -0.53 -10.55
N ARG A 78 13.91 -1.52 -10.83
CA ARG A 78 15.21 -1.26 -11.48
C ARG A 78 15.07 -0.64 -12.87
N VAL A 79 14.10 -1.09 -13.65
CA VAL A 79 13.82 -0.55 -15.00
C VAL A 79 13.22 0.86 -14.91
N LEU A 80 12.34 1.09 -13.94
CA LEU A 80 11.67 2.39 -13.74
C LEU A 80 12.60 3.48 -13.19
N ARG A 81 13.80 3.14 -12.72
CA ARG A 81 14.78 4.09 -12.18
C ARG A 81 15.22 5.17 -13.18
N ALA A 82 15.11 4.90 -14.48
CA ALA A 82 15.37 5.87 -15.55
C ALA A 82 14.22 6.90 -15.71
N HIS A 83 13.05 6.61 -15.15
CA HIS A 83 11.84 7.41 -15.26
C HIS A 83 11.36 7.84 -13.86
N PRO A 84 11.92 8.91 -13.28
CA PRO A 84 11.74 9.23 -11.87
C PRO A 84 10.28 9.52 -11.49
N ILE A 85 9.47 10.06 -12.43
CA ILE A 85 8.02 10.27 -12.23
C ILE A 85 7.31 8.92 -12.07
N ALA A 86 7.60 7.95 -12.93
CA ALA A 86 6.98 6.63 -12.87
C ALA A 86 7.44 5.83 -11.64
N GLU A 87 8.73 5.91 -11.28
CA GLU A 87 9.27 5.35 -10.03
C GLU A 87 8.52 5.91 -8.81
N ALA A 88 8.35 7.23 -8.74
CA ALA A 88 7.63 7.89 -7.64
C ALA A 88 6.12 7.56 -7.65
N THR A 89 5.46 7.52 -8.81
CA THR A 89 4.05 7.10 -8.92
C THR A 89 3.86 5.69 -8.37
N CYS A 90 4.70 4.73 -8.77
CA CYS A 90 4.64 3.37 -8.24
C CYS A 90 4.88 3.33 -6.72
N ALA A 91 5.84 4.10 -6.23
CA ALA A 91 6.14 4.18 -4.79
C ALA A 91 4.97 4.80 -3.98
N PHE A 92 4.29 5.81 -4.52
CA PHE A 92 3.08 6.39 -3.92
C PHE A 92 1.91 5.39 -3.93
N VAL A 93 1.66 4.68 -5.04
CA VAL A 93 0.61 3.64 -5.11
C VAL A 93 0.87 2.52 -4.10
N ALA A 94 2.12 2.09 -3.95
CA ALA A 94 2.49 1.08 -2.94
C ALA A 94 2.24 1.60 -1.52
N SER A 95 2.62 2.84 -1.23
CA SER A 95 2.39 3.47 0.08
C SER A 95 0.90 3.59 0.40
N PHE A 96 0.07 4.01 -0.55
CA PHE A 96 -1.39 4.05 -0.39
C PHE A 96 -1.99 2.66 -0.19
N THR A 97 -1.45 1.63 -0.84
CA THR A 97 -1.90 0.25 -0.68
C THR A 97 -1.59 -0.29 0.72
N VAL A 98 -0.38 -0.02 1.25
CA VAL A 98 0.00 -0.35 2.64
C VAL A 98 -0.88 0.39 3.64
N TYR A 99 -1.15 1.68 3.39
CA TYR A 99 -2.07 2.46 4.21
C TYR A 99 -3.48 1.86 4.21
N ALA A 100 -4.06 1.60 3.04
CA ALA A 100 -5.40 1.04 2.94
C ALA A 100 -5.50 -0.36 3.55
N THR A 101 -4.50 -1.22 3.38
CA THR A 101 -4.48 -2.51 4.08
C THR A 101 -4.41 -2.31 5.60
N ALA A 102 -3.56 -1.40 6.10
CA ALA A 102 -3.51 -1.10 7.55
C ALA A 102 -4.86 -0.67 8.13
N PHE A 103 -5.67 0.08 7.39
CA PHE A 103 -7.03 0.49 7.81
C PHE A 103 -8.07 -0.63 7.62
N ILE A 104 -8.06 -1.35 6.50
CA ILE A 104 -9.00 -2.46 6.25
C ILE A 104 -8.78 -3.63 7.23
N TYR A 105 -7.54 -3.87 7.67
CA TYR A 105 -7.23 -4.86 8.71
C TYR A 105 -7.53 -4.36 10.13
N ASP A 106 -7.69 -3.05 10.34
CA ASP A 106 -8.14 -2.43 11.61
C ASP A 106 -9.64 -2.68 11.84
N GLU A 107 -10.47 -2.52 10.81
CA GLU A 107 -11.92 -2.85 10.89
C GLU A 107 -12.16 -4.33 11.16
N ARG A 108 -11.33 -5.24 10.61
CA ARG A 108 -11.40 -6.69 10.93
C ARG A 108 -11.13 -7.00 12.41
N LEU A 109 -10.42 -6.14 13.13
CA LEU A 109 -10.16 -6.30 14.57
C LEU A 109 -11.26 -5.66 15.44
N ALA A 110 -11.96 -4.64 14.94
CA ALA A 110 -13.11 -4.05 15.61
C ALA A 110 -14.35 -4.97 15.57
N GLU A 111 -14.48 -5.85 14.57
CA GLU A 111 -15.64 -6.75 14.43
C GLU A 111 -15.59 -8.07 15.24
N LYS A 112 -14.53 -8.36 16.02
CA LYS A 112 -14.51 -9.55 16.91
C LYS A 112 -13.78 -9.25 18.24
N PRO A 113 -14.39 -9.42 19.45
CA PRO A 113 -15.70 -9.99 19.78
C PRO A 113 -16.60 -9.10 20.68
N ALA A 114 -17.85 -8.86 20.26
CA ALA A 114 -18.95 -8.45 21.14
C ALA A 114 -20.11 -9.46 21.10
N LYS A 115 -19.78 -10.75 21.03
CA LYS A 115 -20.72 -11.86 21.22
C LYS A 115 -20.08 -12.96 22.06
N GLN A 116 -20.01 -12.68 23.36
CA GLN A 116 -19.83 -13.57 24.52
C GLN A 116 -19.90 -12.55 25.68
N GLU A 117 -21.07 -12.21 26.20
CA GLU A 117 -21.81 -12.99 27.19
C GLU A 117 -23.33 -12.74 27.07
N MET A 118 -24.10 -13.81 26.88
CA MET A 118 -25.36 -14.04 27.58
C MET A 118 -25.34 -15.52 27.95
N PRO A 119 -25.62 -15.83 29.21
CA PRO A 119 -26.88 -16.48 29.55
C PRO A 119 -27.92 -15.50 30.09
#